data_AF-A0A1J3J2N9-F1
#
_entry.id   AF-A0A1J3J2N9-F1
#
_cell.length_a   1.000
_cell.length_b   1.000
_cell.length_c   1.000
_cell.angle_alpha   90.00
_cell.angle_beta   90.00
_cell.angle_gamma   90.00
#
_symmetry.space_group_name_H-M   'P 1'
#
loop_
_entity.id
_entity.type
_entity.pdbx_description
1 polymer ?
#
loop_
_entity_poly.entity_id
_entity_poly.type
_entity_poly.pdbx_seq_one_letter_code
_entity_poly.pdbx_strand_id
1 'polypeptide(L)'
;SASKQWAFVNVCHFLDAYQAPDKIIMQVFVALLKTYQPENKMLVKQALDILMPALPKRLPLGDSRTPVWIKYTKKILVEEGHSIPNLIHIFQLIVRHSDLFYSWRAQFVPQMVSSLSRIGLPYNTTAENRRLAIELAGLVVSWERQRRNETKMVIDADAPSEVSDRLRLSSGVDPKRSSYGSSISEDPSKRVKTEPGLQSFCVMSPGGASSTPNVETPGSATQPDEEFKPNAAMEELIISFLIRVGVVIEPKDKEANTMYEQVLDFLSQALEVWPNANVKFNYLEKLLSSMPPSQSDPSTALAQGFDVMNKVLEKQPHLFIKNNISQISQFLELSFKHNMLNAGKSLCSLLKMVFIAYPQDGPSTPPDIKLLYQKVNELIQKHVHAVTAPQASG
;
A
#
# COMPACT_ATOMS: atom_id res chain seq x y z
N SER A 1 24.91 7.95 -19.69
CA SER A 1 25.40 9.31 -19.92
C SER A 1 24.31 10.31 -19.58
N ALA A 2 24.63 11.36 -18.82
CA ALA A 2 23.69 12.39 -18.39
C ALA A 2 23.02 13.11 -19.57
N SER A 3 23.72 13.29 -20.69
CA SER A 3 23.18 13.93 -21.91
C SER A 3 21.94 13.22 -22.46
N LYS A 4 21.88 11.88 -22.34
CA LYS A 4 20.70 11.09 -22.74
C LYS A 4 19.49 11.37 -21.83
N GLN A 5 19.73 11.62 -20.55
CA GLN A 5 18.67 11.86 -19.57
C GLN A 5 18.13 13.30 -19.67
N TRP A 6 19.01 14.27 -19.91
CA TRP A 6 18.59 15.63 -20.29
C TRP A 6 17.77 15.65 -21.58
N ALA A 7 18.13 14.83 -22.58
CA ALA A 7 17.31 14.67 -23.79
C ALA A 7 15.91 14.12 -23.46
N PHE A 8 15.77 13.14 -22.56
CA PHE A 8 14.46 12.67 -22.11
C PHE A 8 13.65 13.74 -21.38
N VAL A 9 14.25 14.53 -20.48
CA VAL A 9 13.56 15.65 -19.79
C VAL A 9 13.03 16.66 -20.81
N ASN A 10 13.85 17.07 -21.78
CA ASN A 10 13.44 17.99 -22.85
C ASN A 10 12.32 17.41 -23.72
N VAL A 11 12.37 16.11 -24.06
CA VAL A 11 11.29 15.44 -24.79
C VAL A 11 10.01 15.39 -23.96
N CYS A 12 10.07 15.17 -22.65
CA CYS A 12 8.87 15.17 -21.80
C CYS A 12 8.22 16.56 -21.73
N HIS A 13 9.01 17.64 -21.63
CA HIS A 13 8.50 19.01 -21.77
C HIS A 13 7.86 19.27 -23.15
N PHE A 14 8.45 18.75 -24.23
CA PHE A 14 7.87 18.83 -25.56
C PHE A 14 6.52 18.09 -25.64
N LEU A 15 6.40 16.90 -25.05
CA LEU A 15 5.15 16.10 -25.05
C LEU A 15 4.05 16.70 -24.15
N ASP A 16 4.41 17.42 -23.09
CA ASP A 16 3.45 18.17 -22.27
C ASP A 16 2.91 19.40 -23.02
N ALA A 17 3.76 20.13 -23.74
CA ALA A 17 3.36 21.30 -24.51
C ALA A 17 2.65 20.97 -25.85
N TYR A 18 3.18 20.05 -26.64
CA TYR A 18 2.78 19.78 -28.03
C TYR A 18 2.13 18.41 -28.22
N GLN A 19 1.28 18.28 -29.25
CA GLN A 19 0.79 16.96 -29.67
C GLN A 19 1.89 16.18 -30.40
N ALA A 20 1.96 14.88 -30.14
CA ALA A 20 2.87 13.96 -30.81
C ALA A 20 2.17 12.61 -31.04
N PRO A 21 2.58 11.82 -32.06
CA PRO A 21 2.02 10.50 -32.30
C PRO A 21 2.16 9.57 -31.09
N ASP A 22 1.10 8.84 -30.75
CA ASP A 22 1.00 7.91 -29.60
C ASP A 22 2.20 6.97 -29.48
N LYS A 23 2.71 6.48 -30.62
CA LYS A 23 3.87 5.58 -30.69
C LYS A 23 5.13 6.23 -30.11
N ILE A 24 5.34 7.53 -30.32
CA ILE A 24 6.50 8.25 -29.78
C ILE A 24 6.35 8.44 -28.28
N ILE A 25 5.16 8.86 -27.83
CA ILE A 25 4.85 9.03 -26.39
C ILE A 25 5.07 7.70 -25.66
N MET A 26 4.54 6.60 -26.19
CA MET A 26 4.69 5.27 -25.61
C MET A 26 6.14 4.76 -25.64
N GLN A 27 6.92 5.05 -26.70
CA GLN A 27 8.34 4.71 -26.75
C GLN A 27 9.14 5.45 -25.67
N VAL A 28 8.91 6.74 -25.49
CA VAL A 28 9.56 7.55 -24.44
C VAL A 28 9.18 7.04 -23.05
N PHE A 29 7.88 6.79 -22.82
CA PHE A 29 7.38 6.26 -21.56
C PHE A 29 7.98 4.89 -21.21
N VAL A 30 7.95 3.93 -22.14
CA VAL A 30 8.52 2.59 -21.94
C VAL A 30 10.04 2.65 -21.74
N ALA A 31 10.75 3.53 -22.44
CA ALA A 31 12.17 3.74 -22.24
C ALA A 31 12.46 4.28 -20.82
N LEU A 32 11.69 5.25 -20.33
CA LEU A 32 11.82 5.77 -18.97
C LEU A 32 11.47 4.72 -17.89
N LEU A 33 10.45 3.90 -18.11
CA LEU A 33 10.08 2.80 -17.20
C LEU A 33 11.16 1.71 -17.10
N LYS A 34 11.88 1.41 -18.19
CA LYS A 34 12.96 0.41 -18.21
C LYS A 34 14.33 0.98 -17.81
N THR A 35 14.49 2.30 -17.77
CA THR A 35 15.80 2.94 -17.49
C THR A 35 15.97 3.27 -16.01
N TYR A 36 16.24 2.25 -15.19
CA TYR A 36 16.85 2.48 -13.88
C TYR A 36 18.31 2.90 -14.05
N GLN A 37 18.67 4.10 -13.56
CA GLN A 37 20.06 4.58 -13.49
C GLN A 37 20.29 5.31 -12.16
N PRO A 38 21.02 4.72 -11.20
CA PRO A 38 21.17 5.31 -9.87
C PRO A 38 21.90 6.67 -9.91
N GLU A 39 22.85 6.85 -10.82
CA GLU A 39 23.64 8.09 -10.97
C GLU A 39 22.80 9.24 -11.55
N ASN A 40 21.74 8.93 -12.29
CA ASN A 40 20.89 9.93 -12.95
C ASN A 40 19.44 9.89 -12.42
N LYS A 41 19.20 9.28 -11.24
CA LYS A 41 17.85 9.02 -10.71
C LYS A 41 16.95 10.27 -10.66
N MET A 42 17.54 11.43 -10.37
CA MET A 42 16.85 12.72 -10.31
C MET A 42 16.33 13.20 -11.68
N LEU A 43 17.08 12.99 -12.76
CA LEU A 43 16.67 13.39 -14.12
C LEU A 43 15.59 12.45 -14.68
N VAL A 44 15.71 11.14 -14.43
CA VAL A 44 14.68 10.17 -14.83
C VAL A 44 13.37 10.44 -14.08
N LYS A 45 13.46 10.73 -12.78
CA LYS A 45 12.33 11.18 -11.96
C LYS A 45 11.70 12.44 -12.57
N GLN A 46 12.47 13.52 -12.78
CA GLN A 46 11.96 14.76 -13.37
C GLN A 46 11.25 14.52 -14.73
N ALA A 47 11.80 13.68 -15.60
CA ALA A 47 11.17 13.35 -16.89
C ALA A 47 9.81 12.66 -16.71
N LEU A 48 9.73 11.65 -15.82
CA LEU A 48 8.48 10.97 -15.49
C LEU A 48 7.47 11.93 -14.82
N ASP A 49 7.94 12.81 -13.95
CA ASP A 49 7.12 13.78 -13.21
C ASP A 49 6.37 14.74 -14.13
N ILE A 50 6.97 15.09 -15.28
CA ILE A 50 6.37 15.90 -16.36
C ILE A 50 5.44 15.02 -17.22
N LEU A 51 5.90 13.82 -17.59
CA LEU A 51 5.19 12.96 -18.54
C LEU A 51 3.89 12.37 -17.97
N MET A 52 3.89 11.91 -16.71
CA MET A 52 2.75 11.26 -16.09
C MET A 52 1.42 12.06 -16.14
N PRO A 53 1.36 13.36 -15.77
CA PRO A 53 0.13 14.15 -15.92
C PRO A 53 -0.23 14.47 -17.38
N ALA A 54 0.70 14.34 -18.32
CA ALA A 54 0.42 14.46 -19.76
C ALA A 54 -0.16 13.18 -20.36
N LEU A 55 0.19 11.98 -19.84
CA LEU A 55 -0.27 10.70 -20.41
C LEU A 55 -1.80 10.59 -20.55
N PRO A 56 -2.65 10.89 -19.55
CA PRO A 56 -4.11 10.82 -19.72
C PRO A 56 -4.67 11.83 -20.73
N LYS A 57 -4.00 12.99 -20.90
CA LYS A 57 -4.42 14.05 -21.83
C LYS A 57 -4.04 13.72 -23.29
N ARG A 58 -2.89 13.08 -23.49
CA ARG A 58 -2.30 12.77 -24.80
C ARG A 58 -2.66 11.37 -25.30
N LEU A 59 -2.92 10.42 -24.40
CA LEU A 59 -3.32 9.04 -24.66
C LEU A 59 -4.67 8.75 -23.98
N PRO A 60 -5.79 9.30 -24.49
CA PRO A 60 -7.13 9.00 -23.97
C PRO A 60 -7.46 7.50 -24.09
N LEU A 61 -8.44 7.01 -23.32
CA LEU A 61 -8.77 5.58 -23.26
C LEU A 61 -9.12 4.96 -24.62
N GLY A 62 -9.68 5.75 -25.54
CA GLY A 62 -10.24 5.26 -26.81
C GLY A 62 -11.31 4.19 -26.56
N ASP A 63 -11.39 3.20 -27.44
CA ASP A 63 -12.30 2.05 -27.29
C ASP A 63 -11.85 1.05 -26.20
N SER A 64 -10.78 1.34 -25.46
CA SER A 64 -10.17 0.39 -24.53
C SER A 64 -10.50 0.68 -23.06
N ARG A 65 -11.03 -0.33 -22.36
CA ARG A 65 -11.33 -0.29 -20.92
C ARG A 65 -10.15 0.11 -20.02
N THR A 66 -8.92 -0.05 -20.50
CA THR A 66 -7.70 0.27 -19.76
C THR A 66 -6.74 1.05 -20.65
N PRO A 67 -6.19 2.20 -20.21
CA PRO A 67 -5.22 2.98 -20.97
C PRO A 67 -4.01 2.15 -21.39
N VAL A 68 -3.46 2.45 -22.57
CA VAL A 68 -2.28 1.75 -23.10
C VAL A 68 -1.09 1.87 -22.14
N TRP A 69 -0.86 3.05 -21.56
CA TRP A 69 0.24 3.28 -20.61
C TRP A 69 0.09 2.46 -19.31
N ILE A 70 -1.14 2.26 -18.79
CA ILE A 70 -1.40 1.34 -17.66
C ILE A 70 -1.03 -0.09 -18.02
N LYS A 71 -1.47 -0.58 -19.20
CA LYS A 71 -1.15 -1.95 -19.67
C LYS A 71 0.35 -2.18 -19.79
N TYR A 72 1.09 -1.22 -20.35
CA TYR A 72 2.55 -1.30 -20.46
C TYR A 72 3.24 -1.23 -19.09
N THR A 73 2.76 -0.39 -18.16
CA THR A 73 3.30 -0.34 -16.79
C THR A 73 3.13 -1.69 -16.09
N LYS A 74 1.94 -2.30 -16.14
CA LYS A 74 1.68 -3.64 -15.62
C LYS A 74 2.56 -4.70 -16.30
N LYS A 75 2.67 -4.64 -17.63
CA LYS A 75 3.48 -5.59 -18.41
C LYS A 75 4.95 -5.55 -17.98
N ILE A 76 5.55 -4.37 -17.90
CA ILE A 76 6.96 -4.20 -17.51
C ILE A 76 7.17 -4.61 -16.04
N LEU A 77 6.23 -4.27 -15.14
CA LEU A 77 6.27 -4.68 -13.74
C LEU A 77 6.29 -6.21 -13.57
N VAL A 78 5.58 -6.95 -14.43
CA VAL A 78 5.57 -8.42 -14.41
C VAL A 78 6.80 -9.00 -15.11
N GLU A 79 7.14 -8.53 -16.32
CA GLU A 79 8.26 -9.05 -17.12
C GLU A 79 9.63 -8.80 -16.44
N GLU A 80 9.81 -7.64 -15.82
CA GLU A 80 11.07 -7.24 -15.17
C GLU A 80 11.00 -7.35 -13.64
N GLY A 81 9.91 -7.92 -13.09
CA GLY A 81 9.65 -8.05 -11.65
C GLY A 81 10.58 -8.99 -10.87
N HIS A 82 11.58 -9.56 -11.54
CA HIS A 82 12.72 -10.25 -10.91
C HIS A 82 13.83 -9.27 -10.48
N SER A 83 13.96 -8.12 -11.16
CA SER A 83 14.96 -7.08 -10.88
C SER A 83 14.47 -6.16 -9.76
N ILE A 84 15.08 -6.26 -8.57
CA ILE A 84 14.77 -5.38 -7.43
C ILE A 84 14.91 -3.88 -7.78
N PRO A 85 15.96 -3.43 -8.50
CA PRO A 85 16.03 -2.03 -8.94
C PRO A 85 14.88 -1.57 -9.83
N ASN A 86 14.40 -2.41 -10.76
CA ASN A 86 13.31 -2.04 -11.66
C ASN A 86 11.96 -2.02 -10.92
N LEU A 87 11.75 -2.93 -9.96
CA LEU A 87 10.61 -2.85 -9.02
C LEU A 87 10.61 -1.54 -8.25
N ILE A 88 11.75 -1.17 -7.64
CA ILE A 88 11.90 0.07 -6.87
C ILE A 88 11.54 1.28 -7.75
N HIS A 89 12.07 1.33 -8.97
CA HIS A 89 11.79 2.40 -9.94
C HIS A 89 10.30 2.52 -10.30
N ILE A 90 9.65 1.39 -10.62
CA ILE A 90 8.22 1.37 -11.00
C ILE A 90 7.32 1.67 -9.79
N PHE A 91 7.66 1.16 -8.59
CA PHE A 91 6.89 1.47 -7.38
C PHE A 91 7.08 2.93 -6.92
N GLN A 92 8.26 3.53 -7.09
CA GLN A 92 8.44 4.98 -6.88
C GLN A 92 7.50 5.80 -7.77
N LEU A 93 7.38 5.42 -9.05
CA LEU A 93 6.44 6.07 -9.97
C LEU A 93 4.98 5.92 -9.53
N ILE A 94 4.57 4.71 -9.14
CA ILE A 94 3.19 4.42 -8.69
C ILE A 94 2.86 5.19 -7.40
N VAL A 95 3.77 5.21 -6.42
CA VAL A 95 3.58 5.95 -5.16
C VAL A 95 3.50 7.45 -5.41
N ARG A 96 4.34 8.01 -6.29
CA ARG A 96 4.37 9.47 -6.55
C ARG A 96 3.20 9.99 -7.38
N HIS A 97 2.51 9.10 -8.10
CA HIS A 97 1.36 9.42 -8.95
C HIS A 97 0.14 8.54 -8.62
N SER A 98 -0.07 8.25 -7.33
CA SER A 98 -1.10 7.36 -6.77
C SER A 98 -2.46 7.48 -7.46
N ASP A 99 -2.91 8.70 -7.69
CA ASP A 99 -4.27 9.03 -8.10
C ASP A 99 -4.51 8.61 -9.56
N LEU A 100 -3.47 8.67 -10.40
CA LEU A 100 -3.51 8.19 -11.78
C LEU A 100 -3.59 6.65 -11.86
N PHE A 101 -3.13 5.94 -10.83
CA PHE A 101 -3.16 4.48 -10.77
C PHE A 101 -4.36 3.93 -9.99
N TYR A 102 -5.04 4.74 -9.16
CA TYR A 102 -6.12 4.29 -8.27
C TYR A 102 -7.25 3.54 -8.99
N SER A 103 -7.70 4.05 -10.14
CA SER A 103 -8.76 3.42 -10.95
C SER A 103 -8.41 2.03 -11.48
N TRP A 104 -7.12 1.69 -11.53
CA TRP A 104 -6.60 0.39 -11.97
C TRP A 104 -5.78 -0.31 -10.88
N ARG A 105 -5.96 0.07 -9.61
CA ARG A 105 -5.26 -0.50 -8.42
C ARG A 105 -5.21 -2.03 -8.41
N ALA A 106 -6.29 -2.69 -8.84
CA ALA A 106 -6.43 -4.15 -8.96
C ALA A 106 -5.30 -4.81 -9.76
N GLN A 107 -4.79 -4.09 -10.77
CA GLN A 107 -3.77 -4.56 -11.68
C GLN A 107 -2.35 -4.57 -11.05
N PHE A 108 -2.16 -3.84 -9.95
CA PHE A 108 -0.84 -3.59 -9.33
C PHE A 108 -0.72 -4.15 -7.90
N VAL A 109 -1.77 -4.05 -7.08
CA VAL A 109 -1.76 -4.46 -5.65
C VAL A 109 -1.16 -5.85 -5.41
N PRO A 110 -1.47 -6.91 -6.18
CA PRO A 110 -0.87 -8.24 -5.95
C PRO A 110 0.67 -8.25 -6.05
N GLN A 111 1.26 -7.45 -6.94
CA GLN A 111 2.72 -7.35 -7.11
C GLN A 111 3.36 -6.37 -6.12
N MET A 112 2.62 -5.35 -5.67
CA MET A 112 3.04 -4.47 -4.59
C MET A 112 3.23 -5.29 -3.31
N VAL A 113 2.18 -6.03 -2.90
CA VAL A 113 2.16 -6.85 -1.69
C VAL A 113 3.22 -7.96 -1.72
N SER A 114 3.39 -8.65 -2.85
CA SER A 114 4.43 -9.69 -2.99
C SER A 114 5.86 -9.15 -2.86
N SER A 115 6.07 -7.86 -3.18
CA SER A 115 7.38 -7.23 -3.19
C SER A 115 7.77 -6.51 -1.89
N LEU A 116 6.80 -6.15 -1.03
CA LEU A 116 7.04 -5.47 0.25
C LEU A 116 8.18 -6.11 1.06
N SER A 117 8.05 -7.41 1.36
CA SER A 117 9.05 -8.16 2.14
C SER A 117 10.41 -8.26 1.45
N ARG A 118 10.45 -8.26 0.12
CA ARG A 118 11.67 -8.37 -0.69
C ARG A 118 12.44 -7.04 -0.77
N ILE A 119 11.75 -5.90 -0.63
CA ILE A 119 12.35 -4.56 -0.72
C ILE A 119 12.69 -4.03 0.69
N GLY A 120 11.76 -4.12 1.65
CA GLY A 120 11.86 -3.42 2.94
C GLY A 120 12.48 -4.19 4.11
N LEU A 121 12.51 -5.52 4.07
CA LEU A 121 13.00 -6.35 5.20
C LEU A 121 14.47 -6.82 5.14
N PRO A 122 15.20 -6.89 4.00
CA PRO A 122 16.60 -7.27 4.01
C PRO A 122 17.44 -6.34 4.90
N TYR A 123 18.30 -6.91 5.76
CA TYR A 123 19.12 -6.13 6.70
C TYR A 123 20.03 -5.10 6.01
N ASN A 124 20.49 -5.40 4.80
CA ASN A 124 21.31 -4.52 3.97
C ASN A 124 20.51 -3.59 3.04
N THR A 125 19.17 -3.49 3.20
CA THR A 125 18.37 -2.56 2.41
C THR A 125 18.65 -1.12 2.83
N THR A 126 18.66 -0.19 1.88
CA THR A 126 18.89 1.24 2.15
C THR A 126 17.68 1.87 2.83
N ALA A 127 17.88 2.99 3.53
CA ALA A 127 16.79 3.77 4.12
C ALA A 127 15.77 4.21 3.03
N GLU A 128 16.23 4.68 1.86
CA GLU A 128 15.37 5.02 0.73
C GLU A 128 14.47 3.84 0.29
N ASN A 129 15.02 2.62 0.20
CA ASN A 129 14.27 1.43 -0.21
C ASN A 129 13.27 0.98 0.87
N ARG A 130 13.67 1.06 2.14
CA ARG A 130 12.80 0.73 3.27
C ARG A 130 11.63 1.71 3.35
N ARG A 131 11.91 3.01 3.23
CA ARG A 131 10.92 4.08 3.16
C ARG A 131 9.93 3.84 2.03
N LEU A 132 10.41 3.53 0.82
CA LEU A 132 9.54 3.19 -0.32
C LEU A 132 8.62 2.00 0.01
N ALA A 133 9.13 0.94 0.64
CA ALA A 133 8.31 -0.22 1.00
C ALA A 133 7.23 0.13 2.06
N ILE A 134 7.52 1.05 2.98
CA ILE A 134 6.56 1.58 3.97
C ILE A 134 5.51 2.43 3.27
N GLU A 135 5.92 3.39 2.42
CA GLU A 135 5.02 4.23 1.60
C GLU A 135 4.14 3.37 0.67
N LEU A 136 4.68 2.27 0.12
CA LEU A 136 3.94 1.33 -0.73
C LEU A 136 2.89 0.52 0.06
N ALA A 137 3.20 0.10 1.29
CA ALA A 137 2.22 -0.55 2.17
C ALA A 137 1.12 0.43 2.59
N GLY A 138 1.49 1.66 2.98
CA GLY A 138 0.57 2.74 3.29
C GLY A 138 -0.36 3.10 2.13
N LEU A 139 0.15 3.11 0.89
CA LEU A 139 -0.64 3.33 -0.32
C LEU A 139 -1.72 2.26 -0.53
N VAL A 140 -1.40 0.98 -0.33
CA VAL A 140 -2.42 -0.09 -0.47
C VAL A 140 -3.51 0.07 0.60
N VAL A 141 -3.14 0.45 1.82
CA VAL A 141 -4.08 0.74 2.92
C VAL A 141 -4.93 1.99 2.62
N SER A 142 -4.34 3.05 2.05
CA SER A 142 -5.07 4.27 1.71
C SER A 142 -6.06 4.07 0.57
N TRP A 143 -5.69 3.33 -0.47
CA TRP A 143 -6.60 2.91 -1.55
C TRP A 143 -7.75 2.03 -1.05
N GLU A 144 -7.47 1.12 -0.10
CA GLU A 144 -8.50 0.31 0.54
C GLU A 144 -9.47 1.17 1.39
N ARG A 145 -8.95 2.13 2.16
CA ARG A 145 -9.75 3.11 2.93
C ARG A 145 -10.62 3.95 1.98
N GLN A 146 -10.05 4.45 0.89
CA GLN A 146 -10.75 5.24 -0.11
C GLN A 146 -11.91 4.46 -0.73
N ARG A 147 -11.67 3.24 -1.22
CA ARG A 147 -12.73 2.39 -1.80
C ARG A 147 -13.86 2.14 -0.80
N ARG A 148 -13.54 1.86 0.48
CA ARG A 148 -14.55 1.67 1.54
C ARG A 148 -15.38 2.94 1.81
N ASN A 149 -14.80 4.12 1.67
CA ASN A 149 -15.52 5.39 1.81
C ASN A 149 -16.43 5.64 0.61
N GLU A 150 -15.94 5.41 -0.61
CA GLU A 150 -16.72 5.49 -1.85
C GLU A 150 -17.94 4.54 -1.80
N THR A 151 -17.75 3.28 -1.40
CA THR A 151 -18.86 2.31 -1.24
C THR A 151 -19.90 2.77 -0.20
N LYS A 152 -19.47 3.35 0.94
CA LYS A 152 -20.40 3.88 1.95
C LYS A 152 -21.24 5.04 1.42
N MET A 153 -20.61 6.00 0.73
CA MET A 153 -21.30 7.15 0.16
C MET A 153 -22.38 6.76 -0.86
N VAL A 154 -22.14 5.70 -1.65
CA VAL A 154 -23.15 5.17 -2.57
C VAL A 154 -24.34 4.54 -1.83
N ILE A 155 -24.09 3.80 -0.74
CA ILE A 155 -25.15 3.16 0.07
C ILE A 155 -26.00 4.22 0.80
N ASP A 156 -25.38 5.26 1.36
CA ASP A 156 -26.09 6.33 2.06
C ASP A 156 -26.90 7.22 1.10
N ALA A 157 -26.51 7.31 -0.18
CA ALA A 157 -27.21 8.07 -1.21
C ALA A 157 -28.43 7.34 -1.82
N ASP A 158 -28.47 6.00 -1.74
CA ASP A 158 -29.53 5.15 -2.30
C ASP A 158 -30.59 4.74 -1.24
N ALA A 159 -30.47 5.25 -0.02
CA ALA A 159 -31.43 5.03 1.05
C ALA A 159 -32.75 5.79 0.77
N PRO A 160 -33.92 5.12 0.68
CA PRO A 160 -35.17 5.79 0.35
C PRO A 160 -35.61 6.72 1.50
N SER A 161 -35.59 8.02 1.23
CA SER A 161 -36.11 9.04 2.14
C SER A 161 -37.64 9.03 2.13
N GLU A 162 -38.26 8.11 2.88
CA GLU A 162 -39.70 8.11 3.07
C GLU A 162 -40.16 9.21 4.06
N VAL A 163 -41.28 9.85 3.70
CA VAL A 163 -42.11 10.76 4.50
C VAL A 163 -41.51 12.15 4.83
N SER A 164 -41.75 13.10 3.92
CA SER A 164 -42.94 13.96 4.10
C SER A 164 -43.31 14.72 2.82
N ASP A 165 -44.39 14.27 2.18
CA ASP A 165 -45.11 15.07 1.18
C ASP A 165 -45.75 16.29 1.85
N ARG A 166 -45.54 17.49 1.29
CA ARG A 166 -46.65 18.43 1.11
C ARG A 166 -46.37 19.55 0.10
N LEU A 167 -47.36 19.71 -0.79
CA LEU A 167 -47.64 20.87 -1.65
C LEU A 167 -46.78 21.01 -2.92
N ARG A 168 -47.12 20.18 -3.90
CA ARG A 168 -47.17 20.64 -5.30
C ARG A 168 -48.14 21.83 -5.41
N LEU A 169 -47.75 22.88 -6.14
CA LEU A 169 -48.72 23.67 -6.91
C LEU A 169 -48.16 24.01 -8.30
N SER A 170 -49.05 23.92 -9.28
CA SER A 170 -48.77 23.98 -10.72
C SER A 170 -48.39 25.38 -11.21
N SER A 171 -47.49 25.44 -12.20
CA SER A 171 -47.76 26.08 -13.49
C SER A 171 -46.72 25.68 -14.52
N GLY A 172 -47.16 25.07 -15.62
CA GLY A 172 -46.33 24.87 -16.81
C GLY A 172 -46.78 25.80 -17.94
N VAL A 173 -45.83 26.30 -18.73
CA VAL A 173 -46.06 26.74 -20.11
C VAL A 173 -44.85 26.36 -20.95
N ASP A 174 -45.13 25.68 -22.06
CA ASP A 174 -44.28 25.36 -23.20
C ASP A 174 -45.14 25.69 -24.45
N PRO A 175 -44.63 25.72 -25.72
CA PRO A 175 -43.25 25.81 -26.20
C PRO A 175 -43.06 26.74 -27.45
N LYS A 176 -41.85 26.71 -28.04
CA LYS A 176 -41.58 26.62 -29.52
C LYS A 176 -41.54 27.86 -30.44
N ARG A 177 -40.34 28.17 -30.99
CA ARG A 177 -40.00 28.35 -32.44
C ARG A 177 -38.50 28.70 -32.58
N SER A 178 -37.65 27.86 -33.17
CA SER A 178 -37.37 27.65 -34.61
C SER A 178 -36.60 28.79 -35.31
N SER A 179 -35.37 28.51 -35.76
CA SER A 179 -34.84 29.02 -37.04
C SER A 179 -33.79 28.07 -37.61
N TYR A 180 -33.57 28.14 -38.93
CA TYR A 180 -32.93 27.14 -39.77
C TYR A 180 -31.56 27.60 -40.30
N GLY A 181 -30.67 26.63 -40.57
CA GLY A 181 -29.75 26.68 -41.72
C GLY A 181 -28.42 27.46 -41.60
N SER A 182 -27.30 26.74 -41.75
CA SER A 182 -26.54 26.75 -43.01
C SER A 182 -25.56 25.56 -43.07
N SER A 183 -25.11 25.21 -44.27
CA SER A 183 -24.33 24.01 -44.61
C SER A 183 -23.00 24.34 -45.31
N ILE A 184 -22.23 23.31 -45.72
CA ILE A 184 -21.09 23.32 -46.68
C ILE A 184 -19.74 23.79 -46.07
N SER A 185 -18.83 22.87 -45.72
CA SER A 185 -17.70 22.28 -46.52
C SER A 185 -16.35 22.92 -46.05
N GLU A 186 -15.14 22.39 -46.21
CA GLU A 186 -14.57 21.36 -47.11
C GLU A 186 -13.23 20.81 -46.54
N ASP A 187 -12.82 19.57 -46.87
CA ASP A 187 -11.43 19.07 -46.69
C ASP A 187 -10.64 19.28 -47.99
N PRO A 188 -9.31 19.53 -47.93
CA PRO A 188 -8.45 18.57 -48.64
C PRO A 188 -7.08 18.29 -48.00
N SER A 189 -6.78 16.99 -47.89
CA SER A 189 -5.44 16.42 -47.67
C SER A 189 -4.39 16.75 -48.76
N LYS A 190 -3.08 16.87 -48.41
CA LYS A 190 -1.93 16.51 -49.29
C LYS A 190 -0.53 16.37 -48.62
N ARG A 191 -0.07 15.11 -48.52
CA ARG A 191 1.30 14.53 -48.67
C ARG A 191 2.54 15.45 -48.81
N VAL A 192 3.57 15.18 -48.00
CA VAL A 192 5.03 15.28 -48.33
C VAL A 192 5.76 14.00 -47.81
N LYS A 193 6.99 13.71 -48.28
CA LYS A 193 7.59 12.36 -48.36
C LYS A 193 9.11 12.34 -48.00
N THR A 194 9.55 11.43 -47.10
CA THR A 194 10.94 10.85 -46.89
C THR A 194 12.13 11.81 -46.66
N GLU A 195 13.23 11.52 -45.95
CA GLU A 195 13.86 10.35 -45.26
C GLU A 195 15.02 10.89 -44.35
N PRO A 196 15.96 10.09 -43.77
CA PRO A 196 15.88 8.82 -43.05
C PRO A 196 16.52 8.90 -41.64
N GLY A 197 16.30 7.89 -40.78
CA GLY A 197 17.23 7.60 -39.67
C GLY A 197 16.62 7.29 -38.30
N LEU A 198 16.19 6.05 -38.08
CA LEU A 198 16.37 5.25 -36.86
C LEU A 198 15.74 3.86 -37.08
N GLN A 199 16.29 2.83 -36.44
CA GLN A 199 16.02 1.43 -36.79
C GLN A 199 14.59 0.99 -36.44
N SER A 200 13.92 0.36 -37.40
CA SER A 200 12.57 -0.17 -37.25
C SER A 200 12.57 -1.47 -36.43
N PHE A 201 11.95 -1.44 -35.25
CA PHE A 201 11.54 -2.67 -34.55
C PHE A 201 10.18 -3.12 -35.08
N CYS A 202 10.18 -4.16 -35.92
CA CYS A 202 8.94 -4.85 -36.31
C CYS A 202 8.30 -5.52 -35.10
N VAL A 203 7.02 -5.22 -34.85
CA VAL A 203 6.15 -6.00 -33.95
C VAL A 203 4.93 -6.42 -34.75
N MET A 204 4.71 -7.73 -34.85
CA MET A 204 3.58 -8.28 -35.61
C MET A 204 2.28 -8.07 -34.84
N SER A 205 1.23 -7.61 -35.54
CA SER A 205 -0.15 -7.74 -35.08
C SER A 205 -0.66 -9.15 -35.40
N PRO A 206 -1.23 -9.89 -34.45
CA PRO A 206 -2.09 -11.03 -34.75
C PRO A 206 -3.55 -10.56 -34.80
N GLY A 207 -4.12 -10.55 -36.00
CA GLY A 207 -5.57 -10.60 -36.21
C GLY A 207 -5.92 -11.99 -36.75
N GLY A 208 -6.89 -12.67 -36.13
CA GLY A 208 -7.34 -14.01 -36.53
C GLY A 208 -8.54 -14.43 -35.68
N ALA A 209 -9.67 -14.69 -36.32
CA ALA A 209 -10.98 -14.82 -35.67
C ALA A 209 -11.35 -16.27 -35.29
N SER A 210 -12.24 -16.41 -34.30
CA SER A 210 -13.03 -17.62 -34.05
C SER A 210 -14.36 -17.26 -33.35
N SER A 211 -15.42 -18.04 -33.59
CA SER A 211 -16.81 -17.81 -33.13
C SER A 211 -17.48 -19.16 -32.83
N THR A 212 -18.64 -19.29 -32.16
CA THR A 212 -19.72 -18.38 -31.71
C THR A 212 -20.11 -18.78 -30.24
N PRO A 213 -21.24 -18.37 -29.61
CA PRO A 213 -22.21 -17.28 -29.87
C PRO A 213 -22.49 -16.38 -28.63
N ASN A 214 -23.29 -15.34 -28.85
CA ASN A 214 -23.76 -14.38 -27.85
C ASN A 214 -24.99 -14.91 -27.07
N VAL A 215 -25.07 -14.64 -25.76
CA VAL A 215 -26.33 -14.64 -24.99
C VAL A 215 -26.35 -13.35 -24.16
N GLU A 216 -27.07 -12.35 -24.66
CA GLU A 216 -27.28 -11.10 -23.95
C GLU A 216 -28.42 -11.25 -22.94
N THR A 217 -28.10 -11.00 -21.66
CA THR A 217 -29.09 -10.64 -20.64
C THR A 217 -28.75 -9.23 -20.17
N PRO A 218 -29.67 -8.24 -20.24
CA PRO A 218 -29.38 -6.87 -19.84
C PRO A 218 -29.35 -6.73 -18.31
N GLY A 219 -28.20 -7.02 -17.72
CA GLY A 219 -27.85 -6.70 -16.34
C GLY A 219 -26.86 -5.54 -16.29
N SER A 220 -27.06 -4.60 -15.38
CA SER A 220 -26.20 -3.42 -15.15
C SER A 220 -24.70 -3.79 -15.07
N ALA A 221 -23.90 -3.32 -16.03
CA ALA A 221 -22.48 -3.64 -16.14
C ALA A 221 -21.61 -2.80 -15.17
N THR A 222 -21.64 -3.15 -13.88
CA THR A 222 -20.72 -2.62 -12.85
C THR A 222 -19.26 -2.94 -13.21
N GLN A 223 -18.28 -2.15 -12.73
CA GLN A 223 -16.88 -2.33 -13.12
C GLN A 223 -16.25 -3.59 -12.48
N PRO A 224 -15.52 -4.44 -13.21
CA PRO A 224 -14.77 -5.55 -12.62
C PRO A 224 -13.52 -5.08 -11.85
N ASP A 225 -13.06 -3.84 -12.06
CA ASP A 225 -12.00 -3.22 -11.25
C ASP A 225 -12.56 -2.58 -9.95
N GLU A 226 -13.88 -2.33 -9.82
CA GLU A 226 -14.49 -1.81 -8.58
C GLU A 226 -14.56 -2.89 -7.49
N GLU A 227 -14.83 -4.13 -7.86
CA GLU A 227 -14.97 -5.26 -6.92
C GLU A 227 -13.62 -5.75 -6.35
N PHE A 228 -12.47 -5.29 -6.88
CA PHE A 228 -11.18 -5.74 -6.37
C PHE A 228 -10.96 -5.29 -4.91
N LYS A 229 -11.01 -6.28 -4.04
CA LYS A 229 -10.59 -6.23 -2.64
C LYS A 229 -9.33 -7.11 -2.45
N PRO A 230 -8.29 -6.64 -1.73
CA PRO A 230 -7.25 -7.52 -1.19
C PRO A 230 -7.89 -8.69 -0.46
N ASN A 231 -7.47 -9.91 -0.79
CA ASN A 231 -7.95 -11.09 -0.09
C ASN A 231 -7.28 -11.22 1.29
N ALA A 232 -7.82 -12.06 2.18
CA ALA A 232 -7.31 -12.21 3.54
C ALA A 232 -5.80 -12.55 3.61
N ALA A 233 -5.24 -13.24 2.60
CA ALA A 233 -3.80 -13.51 2.53
C ALA A 233 -2.98 -12.25 2.19
N MET A 234 -3.49 -11.35 1.35
CA MET A 234 -2.89 -10.03 1.11
C MET A 234 -2.99 -9.13 2.35
N GLU A 235 -4.14 -9.12 3.03
CA GLU A 235 -4.34 -8.42 4.31
C GLU A 235 -3.30 -8.89 5.36
N GLU A 236 -3.17 -10.21 5.55
CA GLU A 236 -2.16 -10.81 6.44
C GLU A 236 -0.71 -10.44 6.03
N LEU A 237 -0.39 -10.44 4.73
CA LEU A 237 0.96 -10.11 4.24
C LEU A 237 1.34 -8.65 4.50
N ILE A 238 0.40 -7.70 4.30
CA ILE A 238 0.63 -6.27 4.57
C ILE A 238 0.84 -6.03 6.07
N ILE A 239 -0.04 -6.59 6.92
CA ILE A 239 0.06 -6.45 8.37
C ILE A 239 1.33 -7.12 8.91
N SER A 240 1.65 -8.32 8.43
CA SER A 240 2.90 -9.04 8.75
C SER A 240 4.13 -8.22 8.33
N PHE A 241 4.12 -7.59 7.15
CA PHE A 241 5.19 -6.71 6.72
C PHE A 241 5.36 -5.49 7.64
N LEU A 242 4.27 -4.78 7.96
CA LEU A 242 4.30 -3.59 8.83
C LEU A 242 4.84 -3.93 10.24
N ILE A 243 4.38 -5.05 10.82
CA ILE A 243 4.88 -5.56 12.11
C ILE A 243 6.39 -5.85 12.04
N ARG A 244 6.84 -6.50 10.97
CA ARG A 244 8.26 -6.88 10.81
C ARG A 244 9.15 -5.67 10.59
N VAL A 245 8.77 -4.76 9.69
CA VAL A 245 9.60 -3.58 9.38
C VAL A 245 9.67 -2.63 10.59
N GLY A 246 8.60 -2.52 11.37
CA GLY A 246 8.58 -1.74 12.62
C GLY A 246 9.63 -2.20 13.64
N VAL A 247 9.84 -3.51 13.79
CA VAL A 247 10.85 -4.07 14.74
C VAL A 247 12.26 -4.14 14.12
N VAL A 248 12.41 -3.96 12.80
CA VAL A 248 13.70 -3.96 12.09
C VAL A 248 14.25 -2.53 11.86
N ILE A 249 13.43 -1.48 12.02
CA ILE A 249 13.88 -0.08 12.05
C ILE A 249 14.47 0.22 13.42
N GLU A 250 15.72 0.67 13.48
CA GLU A 250 16.30 1.19 14.73
C GLU A 250 16.12 2.72 14.78
N PRO A 251 15.35 3.29 15.74
CA PRO A 251 15.08 4.73 15.81
C PRO A 251 16.26 5.50 16.43
N LYS A 252 17.42 5.43 15.77
CA LYS A 252 18.68 6.07 16.19
C LYS A 252 18.77 7.55 15.80
N ASP A 253 18.03 7.97 14.79
CA ASP A 253 17.99 9.34 14.29
C ASP A 253 16.54 9.80 13.99
N LYS A 254 16.39 11.06 13.60
CA LYS A 254 15.07 11.67 13.34
C LYS A 254 14.35 11.05 12.14
N GLU A 255 15.06 10.66 11.09
CA GLU A 255 14.43 10.07 9.89
C GLU A 255 13.98 8.64 10.17
N ALA A 256 14.81 7.85 10.85
CA ALA A 256 14.46 6.52 11.33
C ALA A 256 13.26 6.55 12.30
N ASN A 257 13.20 7.53 13.21
CA ASN A 257 12.05 7.70 14.10
C ASN A 257 10.78 8.10 13.31
N THR A 258 10.86 9.02 12.34
CA THR A 258 9.71 9.35 11.49
C THR A 258 9.21 8.15 10.68
N MET A 259 10.12 7.33 10.13
CA MET A 259 9.74 6.07 9.46
C MET A 259 9.07 5.08 10.43
N TYR A 260 9.56 4.98 11.67
CA TYR A 260 8.98 4.12 12.69
C TYR A 260 7.57 4.55 13.09
N GLU A 261 7.36 5.85 13.33
CA GLU A 261 6.03 6.43 13.60
C GLU A 261 5.05 6.20 12.43
N GLN A 262 5.51 6.37 11.18
CA GLN A 262 4.72 6.08 9.97
C GLN A 262 4.30 4.61 9.88
N VAL A 263 5.17 3.67 10.27
CA VAL A 263 4.84 2.24 10.30
C VAL A 263 3.75 1.94 11.33
N LEU A 264 3.83 2.54 12.52
CA LEU A 264 2.81 2.37 13.56
C LEU A 264 1.46 2.98 13.16
N ASP A 265 1.46 4.13 12.48
CA ASP A 265 0.24 4.75 11.94
C ASP A 265 -0.38 3.87 10.85
N PHE A 266 0.38 3.48 9.82
CA PHE A 266 -0.12 2.60 8.76
C PHE A 266 -0.58 1.23 9.28
N LEU A 267 0.04 0.68 10.31
CA LEU A 267 -0.45 -0.53 10.99
C LEU A 267 -1.82 -0.29 11.65
N SER A 268 -1.99 0.84 12.33
CA SER A 268 -3.28 1.21 12.91
C SER A 268 -4.35 1.43 11.84
N GLN A 269 -4.02 2.11 10.74
CA GLN A 269 -4.93 2.29 9.62
C GLN A 269 -5.31 0.97 8.94
N ALA A 270 -4.36 0.05 8.76
CA ALA A 270 -4.61 -1.28 8.21
C ALA A 270 -5.61 -2.07 9.07
N LEU A 271 -5.51 -1.97 10.40
CA LEU A 271 -6.39 -2.66 11.34
C LEU A 271 -7.77 -2.02 11.48
N GLU A 272 -7.91 -0.70 11.29
CA GLU A 272 -9.23 -0.05 11.16
C GLU A 272 -9.98 -0.51 9.91
N VAL A 273 -9.22 -0.76 8.85
CA VAL A 273 -9.73 -1.13 7.53
C VAL A 273 -10.03 -2.63 7.46
N TRP A 274 -9.22 -3.47 8.11
CA TRP A 274 -9.35 -4.92 8.22
C TRP A 274 -9.41 -5.39 9.69
N PRO A 275 -10.48 -5.08 10.45
CA PRO A 275 -10.56 -5.35 11.89
C PRO A 275 -10.56 -6.84 12.26
N ASN A 276 -10.93 -7.71 11.31
CA ASN A 276 -10.95 -9.16 11.48
C ASN A 276 -9.70 -9.86 10.92
N ALA A 277 -8.68 -9.11 10.46
CA ALA A 277 -7.46 -9.69 9.91
C ALA A 277 -6.66 -10.42 11.01
N ASN A 278 -6.22 -11.63 10.69
CA ASN A 278 -5.54 -12.51 11.64
C ASN A 278 -4.06 -12.14 11.78
N VAL A 279 -3.68 -11.59 12.93
CA VAL A 279 -2.32 -11.13 13.19
C VAL A 279 -1.48 -12.24 13.82
N LYS A 280 -0.30 -12.54 13.25
CA LYS A 280 0.57 -13.65 13.66
C LYS A 280 1.91 -13.13 14.19
N PHE A 281 2.17 -13.31 15.48
CA PHE A 281 3.40 -12.83 16.14
C PHE A 281 4.58 -13.82 16.18
N ASN A 282 4.41 -15.05 15.67
CA ASN A 282 5.39 -16.15 15.69
C ASN A 282 6.79 -15.83 15.13
N TYR A 283 6.95 -14.69 14.43
CA TYR A 283 8.23 -14.24 13.91
C TYR A 283 8.99 -13.33 14.89
N LEU A 284 8.32 -12.56 15.75
CA LEU A 284 9.02 -11.64 16.66
C LEU A 284 9.88 -12.39 17.69
N GLU A 285 9.40 -13.54 18.19
CA GLU A 285 10.19 -14.44 19.05
C GLU A 285 11.51 -14.85 18.37
N LYS A 286 11.43 -15.29 17.11
CA LYS A 286 12.61 -15.68 16.32
C LYS A 286 13.53 -14.50 16.07
N LEU A 287 12.99 -13.33 15.73
CA LEU A 287 13.78 -12.12 15.50
C LEU A 287 14.55 -11.74 16.78
N LEU A 288 13.86 -11.60 17.93
CA LEU A 288 14.49 -11.29 19.22
C LEU A 288 15.56 -12.33 19.62
N SER A 289 15.32 -13.61 19.35
CA SER A 289 16.27 -14.69 19.66
C SER A 289 17.45 -14.79 18.68
N SER A 290 17.31 -14.25 17.46
CA SER A 290 18.32 -14.36 16.39
C SER A 290 19.19 -13.11 16.21
N MET A 291 18.86 -12.00 16.86
CA MET A 291 19.63 -10.75 16.76
C MET A 291 21.07 -10.96 17.26
N PRO A 292 22.10 -10.72 16.41
CA PRO A 292 23.48 -10.83 16.85
C PRO A 292 23.79 -9.80 17.95
N PRO A 293 24.48 -10.17 19.05
CA PRO A 293 24.76 -9.27 20.18
C PRO A 293 25.73 -8.12 19.83
N SER A 294 26.19 -8.03 18.58
CA SER A 294 27.21 -7.08 18.12
C SER A 294 26.67 -5.87 17.35
N GLN A 295 25.37 -5.80 17.01
CA GLN A 295 24.83 -4.71 16.16
C GLN A 295 23.55 -4.01 16.63
N SER A 296 22.79 -4.61 17.55
CA SER A 296 21.54 -4.02 18.06
C SER A 296 21.33 -4.34 19.54
N ASP A 297 20.73 -3.41 20.29
CA ASP A 297 20.29 -3.67 21.66
C ASP A 297 18.96 -4.47 21.64
N PRO A 298 18.93 -5.72 22.15
CA PRO A 298 17.70 -6.51 22.17
C PRO A 298 16.58 -5.85 22.98
N SER A 299 16.91 -4.97 23.94
CA SER A 299 15.94 -4.20 24.72
C SER A 299 15.15 -3.21 23.88
N THR A 300 15.75 -2.68 22.80
CA THR A 300 15.11 -1.76 21.86
C THR A 300 14.13 -2.50 20.95
N ALA A 301 14.56 -3.60 20.31
CA ALA A 301 13.68 -4.44 19.48
C ALA A 301 12.50 -5.02 20.30
N LEU A 302 12.74 -5.35 21.58
CA LEU A 302 11.70 -5.78 22.51
C LEU A 302 10.69 -4.66 22.81
N ALA A 303 11.15 -3.43 23.10
CA ALA A 303 10.27 -2.27 23.32
C ALA A 303 9.38 -2.00 22.09
N GLN A 304 9.98 -1.98 20.89
CA GLN A 304 9.25 -1.81 19.64
C GLN A 304 8.26 -2.95 19.37
N GLY A 305 8.61 -4.18 19.76
CA GLY A 305 7.69 -5.32 19.72
C GLY A 305 6.47 -5.13 20.61
N PHE A 306 6.62 -4.55 21.80
CA PHE A 306 5.50 -4.15 22.66
C PHE A 306 4.68 -3.01 22.07
N ASP A 307 5.31 -1.98 21.51
CA ASP A 307 4.59 -0.85 20.89
C ASP A 307 3.74 -1.31 19.69
N VAL A 308 4.30 -2.18 18.84
CA VAL A 308 3.57 -2.83 17.75
C VAL A 308 2.43 -3.71 18.29
N MET A 309 2.66 -4.49 19.35
CA MET A 309 1.63 -5.34 19.96
C MET A 309 0.50 -4.53 20.62
N ASN A 310 0.84 -3.41 21.27
CA ASN A 310 -0.09 -2.42 21.78
C ASN A 310 -0.96 -1.86 20.66
N LYS A 311 -0.35 -1.52 19.51
CA LYS A 311 -1.07 -0.97 18.36
C LYS A 311 -2.06 -1.96 17.73
N VAL A 312 -1.81 -3.26 17.86
CA VAL A 312 -2.77 -4.32 17.50
C VAL A 312 -3.88 -4.45 18.54
N LEU A 313 -3.52 -4.46 19.84
CA LEU A 313 -4.47 -4.52 20.95
C LEU A 313 -5.46 -3.35 20.98
N GLU A 314 -5.02 -2.14 20.65
CA GLU A 314 -5.89 -0.94 20.54
C GLU A 314 -7.05 -1.12 19.54
N LYS A 315 -6.85 -1.92 18.48
CA LYS A 315 -7.80 -2.06 17.37
C LYS A 315 -8.60 -3.37 17.40
N GLN A 316 -8.03 -4.46 17.92
CA GLN A 316 -8.69 -5.77 17.97
C GLN A 316 -8.39 -6.56 19.27
N PRO A 317 -8.75 -6.03 20.46
CA PRO A 317 -8.29 -6.58 21.74
C PRO A 317 -8.68 -8.06 21.95
N HIS A 318 -9.97 -8.41 21.82
CA HIS A 318 -10.42 -9.78 22.08
C HIS A 318 -9.91 -10.79 21.04
N LEU A 319 -9.91 -10.43 19.75
CA LEU A 319 -9.44 -11.32 18.66
C LEU A 319 -7.94 -11.57 18.80
N PHE A 320 -7.16 -10.52 19.05
CA PHE A 320 -5.71 -10.63 19.18
C PHE A 320 -5.30 -11.48 20.38
N ILE A 321 -5.86 -11.19 21.57
CA ILE A 321 -5.54 -11.92 22.80
C ILE A 321 -5.88 -13.40 22.65
N LYS A 322 -7.07 -13.72 22.13
CA LYS A 322 -7.51 -15.10 21.91
C LYS A 322 -6.55 -15.87 20.99
N ASN A 323 -6.06 -15.25 19.93
CA ASN A 323 -5.23 -15.91 18.92
C ASN A 323 -3.73 -15.95 19.27
N ASN A 324 -3.24 -15.01 20.09
CA ASN A 324 -1.81 -14.82 20.35
C ASN A 324 -1.40 -14.95 21.85
N ILE A 325 -2.19 -15.64 22.66
CA ILE A 325 -1.97 -15.69 24.12
C ILE A 325 -0.62 -16.31 24.53
N SER A 326 -0.16 -17.36 23.85
CA SER A 326 1.13 -18.00 24.14
C SER A 326 2.29 -17.07 23.77
N GLN A 327 2.16 -16.32 22.67
CA GLN A 327 3.13 -15.33 22.21
C GLN A 327 3.19 -14.14 23.20
N ILE A 328 2.06 -13.65 23.70
CA ILE A 328 2.00 -12.64 24.78
C ILE A 328 2.73 -13.16 26.02
N SER A 329 2.46 -14.41 26.42
CA SER A 329 3.08 -15.08 27.57
C SER A 329 4.60 -15.27 27.43
N GLN A 330 5.10 -15.49 26.21
CA GLN A 330 6.52 -15.58 25.89
C GLN A 330 7.19 -14.19 25.84
N PHE A 331 6.56 -13.20 25.22
CA PHE A 331 7.07 -11.81 25.18
C PHE A 331 7.20 -11.22 26.58
N LEU A 332 6.23 -11.51 27.45
CA LEU A 332 6.28 -11.19 28.87
C LEU A 332 7.53 -11.79 29.53
N GLU A 333 7.81 -13.09 29.38
CA GLU A 333 9.03 -13.69 29.91
C GLU A 333 10.32 -13.03 29.41
N LEU A 334 10.41 -12.76 28.10
CA LEU A 334 11.57 -12.08 27.52
C LEU A 334 11.75 -10.68 28.12
N SER A 335 10.66 -9.98 28.41
CA SER A 335 10.71 -8.65 29.01
C SER A 335 11.19 -8.58 30.46
N PHE A 336 11.07 -9.66 31.23
CA PHE A 336 11.70 -9.75 32.54
C PHE A 336 13.16 -10.23 32.47
N LYS A 337 13.53 -10.96 31.41
CA LYS A 337 14.92 -11.44 31.18
C LYS A 337 15.86 -10.34 30.67
N HIS A 338 15.37 -9.38 29.89
CA HIS A 338 16.13 -8.25 29.37
C HIS A 338 15.77 -6.96 30.13
N ASN A 339 16.78 -6.15 30.53
CA ASN A 339 16.58 -5.02 31.43
C ASN A 339 15.52 -4.01 30.92
N MET A 340 14.50 -3.78 31.75
CA MET A 340 13.22 -3.16 31.36
C MET A 340 13.23 -1.65 31.03
N LEU A 341 14.38 -0.97 31.07
CA LEU A 341 14.46 0.50 31.12
C LEU A 341 13.68 1.23 30.02
N ASN A 342 13.65 0.68 28.80
CA ASN A 342 12.94 1.26 27.66
C ASN A 342 11.55 0.64 27.41
N ALA A 343 11.32 -0.61 27.81
CA ALA A 343 10.11 -1.38 27.48
C ALA A 343 8.99 -1.32 28.54
N GLY A 344 9.30 -0.88 29.78
CA GLY A 344 8.37 -0.97 30.92
C GLY A 344 7.02 -0.27 30.70
N LYS A 345 7.00 0.94 30.12
CA LYS A 345 5.76 1.68 29.83
C LYS A 345 4.86 0.90 28.85
N SER A 346 5.46 0.36 27.80
CA SER A 346 4.79 -0.39 26.74
C SER A 346 4.25 -1.72 27.26
N LEU A 347 4.98 -2.42 28.15
CA LEU A 347 4.46 -3.60 28.84
C LEU A 347 3.28 -3.26 29.76
N CYS A 348 3.37 -2.19 30.55
CA CYS A 348 2.26 -1.77 31.42
C CYS A 348 1.00 -1.41 30.61
N SER A 349 1.16 -0.78 29.45
CA SER A 349 0.05 -0.51 28.52
C SER A 349 -0.59 -1.81 28.01
N LEU A 350 0.23 -2.79 27.60
CA LEU A 350 -0.23 -4.10 27.15
C LEU A 350 -1.04 -4.81 28.24
N LEU A 351 -0.48 -4.92 29.45
CA LEU A 351 -1.15 -5.59 30.56
C LEU A 351 -2.46 -4.89 30.91
N LYS A 352 -2.48 -3.55 30.93
CA LYS A 352 -3.71 -2.76 31.16
C LYS A 352 -4.78 -3.07 30.11
N MET A 353 -4.44 -3.14 28.82
CA MET A 353 -5.40 -3.50 27.77
C MET A 353 -5.89 -4.95 27.88
N VAL A 354 -5.02 -5.89 28.25
CA VAL A 354 -5.41 -7.29 28.49
C VAL A 354 -6.37 -7.41 29.69
N PHE A 355 -6.15 -6.67 30.77
CA PHE A 355 -7.06 -6.64 31.94
C PHE A 355 -8.39 -5.93 31.65
N ILE A 356 -8.41 -4.91 30.80
CA ILE A 356 -9.65 -4.25 30.36
C ILE A 356 -10.48 -5.19 29.46
N ALA A 357 -9.83 -5.91 28.54
CA ALA A 357 -10.50 -6.85 27.65
C ALA A 357 -11.01 -8.10 28.38
N TYR A 358 -10.32 -8.54 29.45
CA TYR A 358 -10.68 -9.70 30.25
C TYR A 358 -10.47 -9.41 31.75
N PRO A 359 -11.51 -9.00 32.50
CA PRO A 359 -11.41 -8.83 33.94
C PRO A 359 -11.07 -10.16 34.66
N GLN A 360 -10.27 -10.11 35.73
CA GLN A 360 -9.82 -11.30 36.46
C GLN A 360 -10.99 -12.16 36.97
N ASP A 361 -12.01 -11.52 37.54
CA ASP A 361 -13.22 -12.15 38.07
C ASP A 361 -14.37 -12.28 37.04
N GLY A 362 -14.07 -12.02 35.75
CA GLY A 362 -15.05 -12.12 34.68
C GLY A 362 -15.52 -13.57 34.45
N PRO A 363 -16.84 -13.85 34.39
CA PRO A 363 -17.34 -15.20 34.05
C PRO A 363 -17.01 -15.61 32.62
N SER A 364 -16.64 -14.65 31.76
CA SER A 364 -16.23 -14.85 30.36
C SER A 364 -14.72 -15.04 30.17
N THR A 365 -13.91 -15.03 31.23
CA THR A 365 -12.44 -15.06 31.12
C THR A 365 -11.92 -16.49 30.89
N PRO A 366 -11.31 -16.79 29.72
CA PRO A 366 -10.77 -18.11 29.38
C PRO A 366 -9.71 -18.63 30.39
N PRO A 367 -9.58 -19.96 30.56
CA PRO A 367 -8.61 -20.55 31.49
C PRO A 367 -7.16 -20.15 31.16
N ASP A 368 -6.81 -20.07 29.88
CA ASP A 368 -5.47 -19.68 29.42
C ASP A 368 -5.12 -18.24 29.81
N ILE A 369 -6.11 -17.34 29.89
CA ILE A 369 -5.94 -15.96 30.36
C ILE A 369 -5.73 -15.92 31.87
N LYS A 370 -6.40 -16.79 32.63
CA LYS A 370 -6.14 -16.93 34.08
C LYS A 370 -4.72 -17.44 34.34
N LEU A 371 -4.23 -18.38 33.53
CA LEU A 371 -2.85 -18.85 33.57
C LEU A 371 -1.85 -17.74 33.22
N LEU A 372 -2.16 -16.87 32.26
CA LEU A 372 -1.35 -15.68 31.97
C LEU A 372 -1.25 -14.75 33.19
N TYR A 373 -2.35 -14.49 33.91
CA TYR A 373 -2.32 -13.66 35.12
C TYR A 373 -1.53 -14.28 36.27
N GLN A 374 -1.66 -15.59 36.49
CA GLN A 374 -0.83 -16.30 37.46
C GLN A 374 0.66 -16.14 37.11
N LYS A 375 1.02 -16.32 35.83
CA LYS A 375 2.41 -16.19 35.36
C LYS A 375 2.95 -14.76 35.44
N VAL A 376 2.13 -13.74 35.20
CA VAL A 376 2.48 -12.33 35.47
C VAL A 376 2.85 -12.14 36.94
N ASN A 377 2.03 -12.65 37.85
CA ASN A 377 2.30 -12.56 39.29
C ASN A 377 3.59 -13.32 39.67
N GLU A 378 3.80 -14.54 39.20
CA GLU A 378 5.02 -15.33 39.44
C GLU A 378 6.29 -14.63 38.93
N LEU A 379 6.24 -14.04 37.73
CA LEU A 379 7.36 -13.28 37.17
C LEU A 379 7.67 -12.02 37.99
N ILE A 380 6.65 -11.27 38.42
CA ILE A 380 6.82 -10.10 39.28
C ILE A 380 7.46 -10.51 40.62
N GLN A 381 6.90 -11.49 41.32
CA GLN A 381 7.42 -11.96 42.60
C GLN A 381 8.89 -12.41 42.48
N LYS A 382 9.22 -13.20 41.44
CA LYS A 382 10.59 -13.68 41.20
C LYS A 382 11.60 -12.53 41.04
N HIS A 383 11.26 -11.49 40.28
CA HIS A 383 12.19 -10.38 40.02
C HIS A 383 12.22 -9.37 41.17
N VAL A 384 11.10 -9.13 41.85
CA VAL A 384 11.08 -8.35 43.10
C VAL A 384 11.99 -9.02 44.14
N HIS A 385 11.85 -10.33 44.36
CA HIS A 385 12.72 -11.06 45.28
C HIS A 385 14.20 -10.97 44.89
N ALA A 386 14.54 -11.07 43.61
CA ALA A 386 15.92 -10.94 43.14
C ALA A 386 16.51 -9.53 43.35
N VAL A 387 15.68 -8.48 43.33
CA VAL A 387 16.09 -7.08 43.60
C VAL A 387 16.15 -6.78 45.10
N THR A 388 15.28 -7.40 45.92
CA THR A 388 15.25 -7.22 47.38
C THR A 388 16.20 -8.14 48.15
N ALA A 389 16.73 -9.18 47.51
CA ALA A 389 17.73 -10.05 48.12
C ALA A 389 18.99 -9.22 48.44
N PRO A 390 19.58 -9.35 49.65
CA PRO A 390 20.83 -8.67 49.96
C PRO A 390 21.90 -9.10 48.96
N GLN A 391 22.50 -8.16 48.24
CA GLN A 391 23.71 -8.48 47.47
C GLN A 391 24.80 -8.81 48.47
N ALA A 392 25.11 -10.11 48.59
CA ALA A 392 26.25 -10.58 49.33
C ALA A 392 27.51 -10.05 48.63
N SER A 393 28.13 -9.03 49.23
CA SER A 393 29.41 -8.51 48.77
C SER A 393 30.45 -9.63 48.80
N GLY A 394 31.01 -9.95 47.63
CA GLY A 394 32.13 -10.87 47.44
C GLY A 394 33.20 -10.21 46.59
#